data_AF-A0A2S2QNK7-F1
#
_entry.id   AF-A0A2S2QNK7-F1
#
_cell.length_a   1.000
_cell.length_b   1.000
_cell.length_c   1.000
_cell.angle_alpha   90.00
_cell.angle_beta   90.00
_cell.angle_gamma   90.00
#
_symmetry.space_group_name_H-M   'P 1'
#
loop_
_entity.id
_entity.type
_entity.pdbx_description
1 polymer ?
#
loop_
_entity_poly.entity_id
_entity_poly.type
_entity_poly.pdbx_seq_one_letter_code
_entity_poly.pdbx_strand_id
1 'polypeptide(L)'
;MSSTAPEDRPFIFRVNENGTGPALIKQVCQERGWKEYEGTKNGDSTWSAWSVPADEYWNLWWKSAGFSLSHYKHQKIWQFSNHIPSGSTLCRKDNLWRYLKRMKNIFGSSLFDFSPDSYNLPLEYTKLAAECSHDSDIGEKSIWICKPVGKSQGKGISLISQIGELVYDTNIVVQKYVKNPMLIGGYKYDLRLYVLVPSFHPLTIYMYREGLTRFSTDKYSLNNLDNLFAHLTNSSINKLGPNYSETKEKIGLGNYIVILFHLVSASSYRY
;
A
#
# COMPACT_ATOMS: atom_id res chain seq x y z
N MET A 1 -45.75 18.34 12.54
CA MET A 1 -44.32 17.96 12.62
C MET A 1 -43.86 17.68 11.20
N SER A 2 -42.97 18.52 10.68
CA SER A 2 -42.48 18.44 9.30
C SER A 2 -41.69 17.16 9.11
N SER A 3 -42.20 16.22 8.33
CA SER A 3 -41.42 15.07 7.86
C SER A 3 -40.37 15.60 6.89
N THR A 4 -39.12 15.69 7.34
CA THR A 4 -37.98 16.01 6.47
C THR A 4 -37.91 14.99 5.36
N ALA A 5 -37.70 15.46 4.12
CA ALA A 5 -37.60 14.60 2.96
C ALA A 5 -36.39 13.65 3.11
N PRO A 6 -36.35 12.49 2.43
CA PRO A 6 -35.19 11.59 2.44
C PRO A 6 -33.86 12.27 2.11
N GLU A 7 -33.91 13.40 1.40
CA GLU A 7 -32.78 14.21 0.96
C GLU A 7 -32.18 15.12 2.07
N ASP A 8 -32.86 15.28 3.21
CA ASP A 8 -32.42 16.13 4.34
C ASP A 8 -31.68 15.35 5.44
N ARG A 9 -31.43 14.05 5.25
CA ARG A 9 -30.78 13.23 6.27
C ARG A 9 -29.28 13.54 6.33
N PRO A 10 -28.70 13.74 7.54
CA PRO A 10 -27.27 13.95 7.67
C PRO A 10 -26.53 12.68 7.23
N PHE A 11 -25.44 12.85 6.50
CA PHE A 11 -24.56 11.73 6.15
C PHE A 11 -23.83 11.26 7.42
N ILE A 12 -23.98 9.98 7.78
CA ILE A 12 -23.45 9.41 9.02
C ILE A 12 -22.20 8.59 8.71
N PHE A 13 -21.10 8.89 9.41
CA PHE A 13 -19.86 8.14 9.31
C PHE A 13 -19.50 7.42 10.61
N ARG A 14 -18.84 6.27 10.48
CA ARG A 14 -18.34 5.45 11.59
C ARG A 14 -16.85 5.20 11.40
N VAL A 15 -16.08 5.22 12.49
CA VAL A 15 -14.64 4.94 12.48
C VAL A 15 -14.30 3.79 13.42
N ASN A 16 -13.74 2.72 12.86
CA ASN A 16 -13.48 1.43 13.52
C ASN A 16 -14.67 0.91 14.35
N GLU A 17 -14.48 -0.16 15.08
CA GLU A 17 -15.53 -0.74 15.93
C GLU A 17 -15.63 -0.01 17.28
N ASN A 18 -14.48 0.39 17.82
CA ASN A 18 -14.34 1.06 19.12
C ASN A 18 -14.41 2.59 19.05
N GLY A 19 -14.76 3.18 17.90
CA GLY A 19 -14.81 4.64 17.70
C GLY A 19 -13.44 5.31 17.61
N THR A 20 -12.33 4.58 17.73
CA THR A 20 -10.97 5.14 17.58
C THR A 20 -10.56 5.12 16.12
N GLY A 21 -9.67 6.00 15.68
CA GLY A 21 -9.14 5.96 14.33
C GLY A 21 -8.33 7.20 13.99
N PRO A 22 -7.87 7.34 12.74
CA PRO A 22 -7.07 8.49 12.34
C PRO A 22 -7.85 9.78 12.58
N ALA A 23 -7.31 10.68 13.41
CA ALA A 23 -7.96 11.95 13.75
C ALA A 23 -8.32 12.77 12.50
N LEU A 24 -7.44 12.74 11.48
CA LEU A 24 -7.67 13.40 10.20
C LEU A 24 -8.95 12.94 9.50
N ILE A 25 -9.32 11.65 9.57
CA ILE A 25 -10.56 11.16 8.95
C ILE A 25 -11.78 11.76 9.64
N LYS A 26 -11.78 11.80 10.98
CA LYS A 26 -12.87 12.42 11.74
C LYS A 26 -13.00 13.90 11.41
N GLN A 27 -11.87 14.61 11.42
CA GLN A 27 -11.81 16.03 11.08
C GLN A 27 -12.40 16.29 9.68
N VAL A 28 -11.92 15.57 8.65
CA VAL A 28 -12.40 15.74 7.26
C VAL A 28 -13.88 15.43 7.13
N CYS A 29 -14.38 14.41 7.82
CA CYS A 29 -15.82 14.09 7.79
C CYS A 29 -16.65 15.20 8.47
N GLN A 30 -16.20 15.71 9.61
CA GLN A 30 -16.88 16.78 10.34
C GLN A 30 -16.87 18.11 9.57
N GLU A 31 -15.75 18.46 8.92
CA GLU A 31 -15.65 19.64 8.04
C GLU A 31 -16.60 19.57 6.84
N ARG A 32 -16.98 18.36 6.40
CA ARG A 32 -18.00 18.13 5.36
C ARG A 32 -19.43 18.20 5.90
N GLY A 33 -19.62 18.47 7.19
CA GLY A 33 -20.93 18.47 7.86
C GLY A 33 -21.49 17.07 8.13
N TRP A 34 -20.67 16.02 8.03
CA TRP A 34 -21.11 14.66 8.33
C TRP A 34 -21.15 14.42 9.84
N LYS A 35 -22.08 13.59 10.29
CA LYS A 35 -22.26 13.27 11.71
C LYS A 35 -21.58 11.95 12.06
N GLU A 36 -20.88 11.93 13.20
CA GLU A 36 -20.30 10.69 13.71
C GLU A 36 -21.43 9.78 14.24
N TYR A 37 -21.30 8.49 14.00
CA TYR A 37 -22.23 7.49 14.51
C TYR A 37 -22.08 7.36 16.05
N GLU A 38 -23.11 7.75 16.80
CA GLU A 38 -23.10 7.78 18.27
C GLU A 38 -23.47 6.43 18.93
N GLY A 39 -23.73 5.39 18.14
CA GLY A 39 -24.21 4.10 18.66
C GLY A 39 -25.69 4.11 19.03
N THR A 40 -26.25 2.93 19.24
CA THR A 40 -27.54 2.78 19.92
C THR A 40 -27.32 2.98 21.41
N LYS A 41 -27.75 4.12 21.97
CA LYS A 41 -27.85 4.25 23.42
C LYS A 41 -28.85 3.19 23.90
N ASN A 42 -28.42 2.28 24.77
CA ASN A 42 -29.26 1.24 25.34
C ASN A 42 -30.58 1.86 25.86
N GLY A 43 -31.70 1.44 25.27
CA GLY A 43 -33.04 1.89 25.68
C GLY A 43 -33.75 2.84 24.72
N ASP A 44 -33.09 3.35 23.68
CA ASP A 44 -33.77 4.15 22.66
C ASP A 44 -34.35 3.23 21.57
N SER A 45 -35.39 2.47 21.95
CA SER A 45 -36.28 1.79 21.01
C SER A 45 -37.21 2.79 20.32
N THR A 46 -36.68 3.93 19.91
CA THR A 46 -37.36 4.74 18.92
C THR A 46 -37.29 3.96 17.62
N TRP A 47 -38.38 3.21 17.37
CA TRP A 47 -38.83 2.90 16.03
C TRP A 47 -38.73 4.21 15.27
N SER A 48 -37.63 4.40 14.54
CA SER A 48 -37.62 5.43 13.52
C SER A 48 -38.82 5.09 12.64
N ALA A 49 -39.62 6.08 12.24
CA ALA A 49 -40.84 5.89 11.45
C ALA A 49 -40.60 5.23 10.06
N TRP A 50 -39.45 4.59 9.86
CA TRP A 50 -38.81 4.24 8.60
C TRP A 50 -38.31 2.78 8.58
N SER A 51 -38.71 1.93 9.54
CA SER A 51 -38.52 0.46 9.54
C SER A 51 -37.08 -0.08 9.47
N VAL A 52 -36.06 0.77 9.65
CA VAL A 52 -34.65 0.35 9.75
C VAL A 52 -34.22 0.48 11.21
N PRO A 53 -33.62 -0.57 11.80
CA PRO A 53 -33.03 -0.49 13.14
C PRO A 53 -32.01 0.66 13.22
N ALA A 54 -32.03 1.42 14.32
CA ALA A 54 -31.15 2.58 14.49
C ALA A 54 -29.65 2.23 14.42
N ASP A 55 -29.31 0.97 14.71
CA ASP A 55 -27.96 0.41 14.59
C ASP A 55 -27.50 0.14 13.16
N GLU A 56 -28.42 0.07 12.20
CA GLU A 56 -28.12 -0.20 10.78
C GLU A 56 -28.00 1.08 9.94
N TYR A 57 -28.44 2.24 10.44
CA TYR A 57 -28.45 3.48 9.67
C TYR A 57 -27.12 4.25 9.77
N TRP A 58 -26.20 3.93 8.85
CA TRP A 58 -24.94 4.64 8.61
C TRP A 58 -24.65 4.70 7.10
N ASN A 59 -23.81 5.64 6.67
CA ASN A 59 -23.45 5.82 5.26
C ASN A 59 -21.99 5.40 4.98
N LEU A 60 -21.03 5.84 5.77
CA LEU A 60 -19.62 5.43 5.61
C LEU A 60 -19.14 4.69 6.85
N TRP A 61 -18.55 3.52 6.67
CA TRP A 61 -17.78 2.87 7.72
C TRP A 61 -16.31 2.79 7.30
N TRP A 62 -15.47 3.53 8.02
CA TRP A 62 -14.03 3.51 7.85
C TRP A 62 -13.36 2.60 8.87
N LYS A 63 -12.72 1.53 8.43
CA LYS A 63 -11.91 0.64 9.29
C LYS A 63 -10.44 0.64 8.89
N SER A 64 -9.56 0.49 9.87
CA SER A 64 -8.15 0.19 9.62
C SER A 64 -7.95 -1.26 9.16
N ALA A 65 -8.68 -2.19 9.78
CA ALA A 65 -8.74 -3.58 9.37
C ALA A 65 -9.79 -3.81 8.28
N GLY A 66 -9.66 -4.89 7.53
CA GLY A 66 -10.67 -5.28 6.54
C GLY A 66 -12.01 -5.67 7.17
N PHE A 67 -13.04 -5.75 6.33
CA PHE A 67 -14.35 -6.27 6.70
C PHE A 67 -14.45 -7.77 6.42
N SER A 68 -15.33 -8.47 7.14
CA SER A 68 -15.67 -9.86 6.86
C SER A 68 -16.43 -9.99 5.54
N LEU A 69 -16.44 -11.20 4.96
CA LEU A 69 -17.27 -11.46 3.78
C LEU A 69 -18.77 -11.31 4.07
N SER A 70 -19.20 -11.63 5.31
CA SER A 70 -20.59 -11.45 5.72
C SER A 70 -20.99 -9.98 5.71
N HIS A 71 -20.11 -9.06 6.12
CA HIS A 71 -20.38 -7.62 6.08
C HIS A 71 -20.75 -7.16 4.67
N TYR A 72 -19.92 -7.49 3.68
CA TYR A 72 -20.17 -7.07 2.29
C TYR A 72 -21.47 -7.64 1.72
N LYS A 73 -21.87 -8.86 2.11
CA LYS A 73 -23.13 -9.48 1.66
C LYS A 73 -24.38 -8.78 2.20
N HIS A 74 -24.30 -8.19 3.39
CA HIS A 74 -25.43 -7.53 4.04
C HIS A 74 -25.40 -6.00 3.89
N GLN A 75 -24.35 -5.46 3.25
CA GLN A 75 -24.20 -4.03 3.01
C GLN A 75 -25.34 -3.50 2.14
N LYS A 76 -25.97 -2.42 2.60
CA LYS A 76 -27.09 -1.76 1.90
C LYS A 76 -26.56 -0.83 0.81
N ILE A 77 -27.42 -0.47 -0.15
CA ILE A 77 -27.04 0.36 -1.31
C ILE A 77 -26.54 1.78 -0.94
N TRP A 78 -26.91 2.28 0.24
CA TRP A 78 -26.50 3.59 0.77
C TRP A 78 -25.27 3.52 1.69
N GLN A 79 -24.75 2.31 1.93
CA GLN A 79 -23.61 2.07 2.81
C GLN A 79 -22.33 1.91 1.98
N PHE A 80 -21.25 2.51 2.46
CA PHE A 80 -19.93 2.55 1.85
C PHE A 80 -18.88 2.06 2.84
N SER A 81 -18.00 1.18 2.37
CA SER A 81 -16.90 0.60 3.15
C SER A 81 -15.58 0.99 2.50
N ASN A 82 -14.56 1.35 3.29
CA ASN A 82 -13.27 1.82 2.77
C ASN A 82 -12.29 0.70 2.33
N HIS A 83 -12.74 -0.56 2.32
CA HIS A 83 -11.96 -1.69 1.84
C HIS A 83 -12.75 -2.48 0.80
N ILE A 84 -12.01 -3.11 -0.09
CA ILE A 84 -12.57 -3.99 -1.12
C ILE A 84 -12.54 -5.43 -0.57
N PRO A 85 -13.55 -6.26 -0.86
CA PRO A 85 -13.53 -7.68 -0.54
C PRO A 85 -12.22 -8.33 -1.00
N SER A 86 -11.52 -9.01 -0.08
CA SER A 86 -10.24 -9.66 -0.36
C SER A 86 -9.13 -8.72 -0.88
N GLY A 87 -9.24 -7.41 -0.71
CA GLY A 87 -8.23 -6.45 -1.17
C GLY A 87 -6.85 -6.66 -0.52
N SER A 88 -6.82 -7.12 0.74
CA SER A 88 -5.57 -7.49 1.41
C SER A 88 -4.84 -8.64 0.72
N THR A 89 -5.56 -9.57 0.08
CA THR A 89 -4.98 -10.66 -0.70
C THR A 89 -4.17 -10.12 -1.87
N LEU A 90 -4.68 -9.11 -2.58
CA LEU A 90 -3.98 -8.44 -3.68
C LEU A 90 -2.73 -7.70 -3.20
N CYS A 91 -2.81 -7.06 -2.03
CA CYS A 91 -1.72 -6.25 -1.47
C CYS A 91 -0.61 -7.07 -0.78
N ARG A 92 -0.77 -8.39 -0.64
CA ARG A 92 0.28 -9.27 -0.09
C ARG A 92 1.37 -9.52 -1.13
N LYS A 93 2.64 -9.48 -0.70
CA LYS A 93 3.81 -9.55 -1.60
C LYS A 93 3.86 -10.83 -2.46
N ASP A 94 3.58 -11.97 -1.84
CA ASP A 94 3.56 -13.29 -2.49
C ASP A 94 2.47 -13.40 -3.55
N ASN A 95 1.27 -12.91 -3.23
CA ASN A 95 0.14 -12.89 -4.15
C ASN A 95 0.33 -11.89 -5.27
N LEU A 96 0.84 -10.69 -4.98
CA LEU A 96 1.13 -9.68 -5.99
C LEU A 96 2.09 -10.23 -7.04
N TRP A 97 3.18 -10.88 -6.62
CA TRP A 97 4.08 -11.56 -7.56
C TRP A 97 3.37 -12.65 -8.37
N ARG A 98 2.57 -13.51 -7.73
CA ARG A 98 1.80 -14.55 -8.45
C ARG A 98 0.90 -13.95 -9.53
N TYR A 99 0.22 -12.84 -9.24
CA TYR A 99 -0.65 -12.16 -10.19
C TYR A 99 0.16 -11.51 -11.32
N LEU A 100 1.22 -10.77 -11.00
CA LEU A 100 2.09 -10.16 -12.01
C LEU A 100 2.72 -11.20 -12.94
N LYS A 101 3.24 -12.30 -12.39
CA LYS A 101 3.78 -13.42 -13.16
C LYS A 101 2.74 -14.04 -14.09
N ARG A 102 1.52 -14.26 -13.58
CA ARG A 102 0.41 -14.78 -14.39
C ARG A 102 0.07 -13.82 -15.54
N MET A 103 -0.01 -12.52 -15.26
CA MET A 103 -0.34 -11.52 -16.27
C MET A 103 0.79 -11.39 -17.31
N LYS A 104 2.05 -11.39 -16.88
CA LYS A 104 3.24 -11.44 -17.75
C LYS A 104 3.19 -12.63 -18.72
N ASN A 105 2.80 -13.81 -18.23
CA ASN A 105 2.68 -15.02 -19.07
C ASN A 105 1.52 -14.98 -20.06
N ILE A 106 0.41 -14.29 -19.74
CA ILE A 106 -0.77 -14.23 -20.60
C ILE A 106 -0.64 -13.12 -21.66
N PHE A 107 -0.14 -11.96 -21.25
CA PHE A 107 -0.15 -10.74 -22.07
C PHE A 107 1.24 -10.37 -22.63
N GLY A 108 2.28 -11.13 -22.26
CA GLY A 108 3.65 -10.93 -22.72
C GLY A 108 4.52 -10.12 -21.76
N SER A 109 5.83 -10.33 -21.85
CA SER A 109 6.83 -9.71 -20.96
C SER A 109 6.88 -8.20 -21.07
N SER A 110 6.83 -7.66 -22.28
CA SER A 110 7.03 -6.23 -22.55
C SER A 110 6.05 -5.30 -21.80
N LEU A 111 4.83 -5.76 -21.52
CA LEU A 111 3.83 -4.99 -20.77
C LEU A 111 4.06 -5.01 -19.25
N PHE A 112 4.89 -5.93 -18.75
CA PHE A 112 5.11 -6.19 -17.32
C PHE A 112 6.57 -6.05 -16.88
N ASP A 113 7.45 -5.54 -17.75
CA ASP A 113 8.87 -5.29 -17.45
C ASP A 113 9.10 -4.20 -16.39
N PHE A 114 8.05 -3.48 -15.99
CA PHE A 114 8.09 -2.57 -14.85
C PHE A 114 8.26 -3.29 -13.49
N SER A 115 8.02 -4.60 -13.43
CA SER A 115 8.17 -5.40 -12.20
C SER A 115 9.42 -6.27 -12.26
N PRO A 116 10.36 -6.14 -11.31
CA PRO A 116 11.51 -7.03 -11.22
C PRO A 116 11.10 -8.49 -10.98
N ASP A 117 11.85 -9.42 -11.57
CA ASP A 117 11.62 -10.84 -11.37
C ASP A 117 11.77 -11.23 -9.89
N SER A 118 10.89 -12.11 -9.45
CA SER A 118 10.76 -12.50 -8.05
C SER A 118 10.48 -13.99 -7.90
N TYR A 119 10.66 -14.50 -6.69
CA TYR A 119 10.48 -15.91 -6.36
C TYR A 119 9.88 -16.04 -4.97
N ASN A 120 8.77 -16.77 -4.86
CA ASN A 120 8.13 -17.06 -3.59
C ASN A 120 8.76 -18.28 -2.93
N LEU A 121 9.47 -18.09 -1.82
CA LEU A 121 10.10 -19.17 -1.07
C LEU A 121 9.17 -19.72 0.02
N PRO A 122 9.26 -21.04 0.31
CA PRO A 122 10.23 -22.01 -0.25
C PRO A 122 9.86 -22.59 -1.62
N LEU A 123 8.64 -22.34 -2.12
CA LEU A 123 8.07 -23.04 -3.29
C LEU A 123 8.85 -22.85 -4.60
N GLU A 124 9.52 -21.71 -4.79
CA GLU A 124 10.26 -21.38 -6.00
C GLU A 124 11.78 -21.40 -5.82
N TYR A 125 12.29 -22.08 -4.77
CA TYR A 125 13.72 -22.12 -4.46
C TYR A 125 14.58 -22.63 -5.61
N THR A 126 14.18 -23.75 -6.22
CA THR A 126 14.95 -24.35 -7.33
C THR A 126 15.03 -23.43 -8.55
N LYS A 127 14.00 -22.62 -8.79
CA LYS A 127 13.98 -21.63 -9.88
C LYS A 127 14.92 -20.46 -9.57
N LEU A 128 14.91 -19.97 -8.33
CA LEU A 128 15.85 -18.94 -7.87
C LEU A 128 17.30 -19.46 -7.97
N ALA A 129 17.56 -20.69 -7.54
CA ALA A 129 18.89 -21.30 -7.60
C ALA A 129 19.40 -21.42 -9.03
N ALA A 130 18.55 -21.87 -9.96
CA ALA A 130 18.89 -21.93 -11.38
C ALA A 130 19.23 -20.55 -11.96
N GLU A 131 18.48 -19.51 -11.59
CA GLU A 131 18.74 -18.13 -12.02
C GLU A 131 20.09 -17.62 -11.46
N CYS A 132 20.36 -17.82 -10.17
CA CYS A 132 21.62 -17.42 -9.55
C CYS A 132 22.82 -18.14 -10.17
N SER A 133 22.68 -19.43 -10.52
CA SER A 133 23.71 -20.18 -11.21
C SER A 133 23.95 -19.62 -12.62
N HIS A 134 22.88 -19.35 -13.37
CA HIS A 134 22.99 -18.77 -14.70
C HIS A 134 23.68 -17.40 -14.69
N ASP A 135 23.26 -16.50 -13.79
CA ASP A 135 23.88 -15.19 -13.61
C ASP A 135 25.39 -15.32 -13.31
N SER A 136 25.77 -16.31 -12.49
CA SER A 136 27.18 -16.59 -12.17
C SER A 136 27.97 -17.06 -13.40
N ASP A 137 27.39 -17.93 -14.24
CA ASP A 137 28.04 -18.47 -15.44
C ASP A 137 28.32 -17.38 -16.49
N ILE A 138 27.43 -16.39 -16.60
CA ILE A 138 27.61 -15.25 -17.52
C ILE A 138 28.41 -14.09 -16.90
N GLY A 139 28.89 -14.25 -15.67
CA GLY A 139 29.66 -13.23 -14.94
C GLY A 139 28.83 -12.04 -14.45
N GLU A 140 27.50 -12.14 -14.41
CA GLU A 140 26.64 -11.10 -13.85
C GLU A 140 26.53 -11.24 -12.32
N LYS A 141 26.83 -10.17 -11.60
CA LYS A 141 26.60 -10.09 -10.15
C LYS A 141 25.20 -9.54 -9.88
N SER A 142 24.22 -10.43 -9.82
CA SER A 142 22.89 -10.09 -9.35
C SER A 142 22.86 -9.89 -7.84
N ILE A 143 22.10 -8.87 -7.42
CA ILE A 143 21.78 -8.63 -6.02
C ILE A 143 20.30 -8.93 -5.85
N TRP A 144 19.94 -9.58 -4.76
CA TRP A 144 18.57 -9.94 -4.44
C TRP A 144 18.14 -9.26 -3.15
N ILE A 145 16.88 -8.84 -3.09
CA ILE A 145 16.25 -8.31 -1.88
C ILE A 145 15.24 -9.31 -1.33
N CYS A 146 15.46 -9.74 -0.10
CA CYS A 146 14.66 -10.73 0.60
C CYS A 146 13.62 -10.03 1.46
N LYS A 147 12.34 -10.36 1.27
CA LYS A 147 11.22 -9.64 1.92
C LYS A 147 10.26 -10.63 2.58
N PRO A 148 10.12 -10.61 3.92
CA PRO A 148 9.12 -11.43 4.59
C PRO A 148 7.70 -11.07 4.13
N VAL A 149 6.89 -12.07 3.83
CA VAL A 149 5.55 -11.88 3.28
C VAL A 149 4.65 -11.12 4.26
N GLY A 150 4.59 -11.57 5.51
CA GLY A 150 3.69 -11.06 6.54
C GLY A 150 4.19 -9.82 7.31
N LYS A 151 5.40 -9.31 7.03
CA LYS A 151 5.95 -8.14 7.71
C LYS A 151 5.81 -6.87 6.88
N SER A 152 5.78 -5.72 7.55
CA SER A 152 5.72 -4.39 6.93
C SER A 152 6.83 -3.49 7.52
N GLN A 153 6.86 -2.21 7.11
CA GLN A 153 7.78 -1.20 7.69
C GLN A 153 9.28 -1.51 7.50
N GLY A 154 9.64 -2.32 6.51
CA GLY A 154 11.03 -2.71 6.25
C GLY A 154 11.59 -3.78 7.18
N LYS A 155 10.78 -4.32 8.12
CA LYS A 155 11.23 -5.28 9.12
C LYS A 155 11.62 -6.62 8.48
N GLY A 156 12.83 -7.08 8.76
CA GLY A 156 13.38 -8.35 8.29
C GLY A 156 13.73 -8.38 6.81
N ILE A 157 13.87 -7.21 6.17
CA ILE A 157 14.39 -7.12 4.81
C ILE A 157 15.91 -7.17 4.87
N SER A 158 16.51 -7.98 3.99
CA SER A 158 17.95 -8.04 3.76
C SER A 158 18.25 -8.02 2.27
N LEU A 159 19.49 -7.68 1.92
CA LEU A 159 20.02 -7.85 0.58
C LEU A 159 21.04 -8.99 0.60
N ILE A 160 21.08 -9.78 -0.46
CA ILE A 160 22.07 -10.85 -0.63
C ILE A 160 22.69 -10.75 -2.01
N SER A 161 23.97 -11.10 -2.09
CA SER A 161 24.71 -11.20 -3.36
C SER A 161 24.93 -12.64 -3.79
N GLN A 162 24.85 -13.58 -2.84
CA GLN A 162 25.02 -15.00 -3.08
C GLN A 162 23.85 -15.77 -2.45
N ILE A 163 23.42 -16.84 -3.11
CA ILE A 163 22.32 -17.67 -2.60
C ILE A 163 22.66 -18.35 -1.27
N GLY A 164 23.94 -18.58 -0.98
CA GLY A 164 24.39 -19.16 0.30
C GLY A 164 24.17 -18.24 1.51
N GLU A 165 24.00 -16.93 1.30
CA GLU A 165 23.67 -15.95 2.34
C GLU A 165 22.18 -15.98 2.74
N LEU A 166 21.37 -16.72 1.97
CA LEU A 166 19.92 -16.73 2.13
C LEU A 166 19.51 -17.46 3.41
N VAL A 167 19.00 -16.70 4.38
CA VAL A 167 18.44 -17.22 5.63
C VAL A 167 16.96 -16.83 5.73
N TYR A 168 16.08 -17.81 5.88
CA TYR A 168 14.65 -17.60 6.11
C TYR A 168 14.03 -18.67 6.99
N ASP A 169 13.17 -18.24 7.91
CA ASP A 169 12.39 -19.07 8.83
C ASP A 169 10.88 -19.10 8.48
N THR A 170 10.49 -18.23 7.54
CA THR A 170 9.11 -17.94 7.15
C THR A 170 9.03 -17.75 5.64
N ASN A 171 7.81 -17.69 5.10
CA ASN A 171 7.61 -17.40 3.69
C ASN A 171 8.14 -16.01 3.35
N ILE A 172 9.02 -15.95 2.36
CA ILE A 172 9.61 -14.71 1.85
C ILE A 172 9.43 -14.60 0.34
N VAL A 173 9.48 -13.37 -0.16
CA VAL A 173 9.65 -13.08 -1.57
C VAL A 173 11.08 -12.61 -1.77
N VAL A 174 11.82 -13.33 -2.61
CA VAL A 174 13.15 -12.91 -3.08
C VAL A 174 12.97 -12.25 -4.43
N GLN A 175 13.44 -11.02 -4.58
CA GLN A 175 13.22 -10.22 -5.78
C GLN A 175 14.54 -9.64 -6.27
N LYS A 176 14.75 -9.59 -7.60
CA LYS A 176 15.94 -8.98 -8.20
C LYS A 176 16.01 -7.52 -7.77
N TYR A 177 17.13 -7.12 -7.17
CA TYR A 177 17.32 -5.79 -6.64
C TYR A 177 17.65 -4.81 -7.76
N VAL A 178 17.00 -3.65 -7.75
CA VAL A 178 17.30 -2.57 -8.69
C VAL A 178 18.62 -1.92 -8.28
N LYS A 179 19.73 -2.40 -8.87
CA LYS A 179 21.11 -1.98 -8.55
C LYS A 179 21.46 -0.55 -8.97
N ASN A 180 20.76 -0.02 -9.99
CA ASN A 180 20.97 1.32 -10.54
C ASN A 180 19.71 2.18 -10.36
N PRO A 181 19.29 2.50 -9.12
CA PRO A 181 18.14 3.37 -8.90
C PRO A 181 18.47 4.81 -9.30
N MET A 182 17.46 5.59 -9.67
CA MET A 182 17.62 7.04 -9.77
C MET A 182 17.92 7.61 -8.38
N LEU A 183 18.86 8.54 -8.31
CA LEU A 183 19.32 9.17 -7.08
C LEU A 183 19.12 10.68 -7.15
N ILE A 184 18.82 11.29 -6.01
CA ILE A 184 18.83 12.76 -5.84
C ILE A 184 19.83 13.08 -4.74
N GLY A 185 20.85 13.87 -5.06
CA GLY A 185 21.94 14.16 -4.11
C GLY A 185 22.71 12.93 -3.62
N GLY A 186 22.64 11.81 -4.35
CA GLY A 186 23.25 10.53 -3.95
C GLY A 186 22.37 9.67 -3.05
N TYR A 187 21.14 10.09 -2.72
CA TYR A 187 20.21 9.33 -1.88
C TYR A 187 19.21 8.58 -2.74
N LYS A 188 18.93 7.34 -2.35
CA LYS A 188 17.88 6.52 -2.95
C LYS A 188 16.52 7.01 -2.47
N TYR A 189 15.51 6.90 -3.32
CA TYR A 189 14.14 7.23 -2.93
C TYR A 189 13.12 6.27 -3.51
N ASP A 190 11.91 6.32 -2.93
CA ASP A 190 10.71 5.74 -3.52
C ASP A 190 9.59 6.78 -3.58
N LEU A 191 8.63 6.53 -4.47
CA LEU A 191 7.43 7.33 -4.62
C LEU A 191 6.23 6.62 -4.00
N ARG A 192 5.54 7.30 -3.08
CA ARG A 192 4.22 6.91 -2.58
C ARG A 192 3.15 7.65 -3.35
N LEU A 193 2.45 6.92 -4.19
CA LEU A 193 1.25 7.38 -4.89
C LEU A 193 0.00 6.94 -4.12
N TYR A 194 -1.04 7.77 -4.16
CA TYR A 194 -2.34 7.46 -3.57
C TYR A 194 -3.36 7.22 -4.68
N VAL A 195 -4.00 6.06 -4.66
CA VAL A 195 -4.97 5.63 -5.67
C VAL A 195 -6.29 5.28 -4.98
N LEU A 196 -7.40 5.79 -5.51
CA LEU A 196 -8.76 5.50 -5.06
C LEU A 196 -9.49 4.69 -6.14
N VAL A 197 -10.07 3.56 -5.75
CA VAL A 197 -10.86 2.69 -6.64
C VAL A 197 -12.29 2.61 -6.10
N PRO A 198 -13.20 3.51 -6.53
CA PRO A 198 -14.57 3.52 -6.02
C PRO A 198 -15.47 2.46 -6.67
N SER A 199 -15.13 1.95 -7.86
CA SER A 199 -15.92 0.92 -8.53
C SER A 199 -15.04 -0.02 -9.36
N PHE A 200 -15.46 -1.29 -9.42
CA PHE A 200 -14.90 -2.31 -10.32
C PHE A 200 -15.85 -2.64 -11.49
N HIS A 201 -17.07 -2.11 -11.45
CA HIS A 201 -18.09 -2.35 -12.48
C HIS A 201 -18.97 -1.10 -12.66
N PRO A 202 -18.63 -0.18 -13.60
CA PRO A 202 -17.40 -0.17 -14.39
C PRO A 202 -16.16 0.13 -13.53
N LEU A 203 -14.99 -0.37 -13.95
CA LEU A 203 -13.73 -0.08 -13.26
C LEU A 203 -13.43 1.41 -13.36
N THR A 204 -13.38 2.08 -12.20
CA THR A 204 -13.06 3.48 -12.06
C THR A 204 -11.86 3.62 -11.14
N ILE A 205 -10.84 4.35 -11.57
CA ILE A 205 -9.59 4.54 -10.81
C ILE A 205 -9.23 6.02 -10.82
N TYR A 206 -8.99 6.60 -9.65
CA TYR A 206 -8.49 7.95 -9.48
C TYR A 206 -7.09 7.91 -8.86
N MET A 207 -6.16 8.69 -9.41
CA MET A 207 -4.87 8.94 -8.80
C MET A 207 -4.89 10.33 -8.15
N TYR A 208 -4.50 10.43 -6.88
CA TYR A 208 -4.36 11.70 -6.22
C TYR A 208 -3.21 12.50 -6.85
N ARG A 209 -3.38 13.82 -6.96
CA ARG A 209 -2.40 14.69 -7.64
C ARG A 209 -1.09 14.82 -6.87
N GLU A 210 -1.13 14.64 -5.56
CA GLU A 210 0.07 14.68 -4.73
C GLU A 210 0.50 13.29 -4.30
N GLY A 211 1.81 13.13 -4.10
CA GLY A 211 2.40 11.95 -3.48
C GLY A 211 3.55 12.32 -2.56
N LEU A 212 4.15 11.31 -1.95
CA LEU A 212 5.31 11.49 -1.09
C LEU A 212 6.53 10.85 -1.72
N THR A 213 7.60 11.60 -1.88
CA THR A 213 8.93 11.02 -2.09
C THR A 213 9.53 10.68 -0.76
N ARG A 214 10.00 9.46 -0.56
CA ARG A 214 10.64 9.01 0.68
C ARG A 214 12.09 8.66 0.41
N PHE A 215 12.99 9.32 1.10
CA PHE A 215 14.44 9.21 0.90
C PHE A 215 15.08 8.27 1.93
N SER A 216 16.17 7.63 1.49
CA SER A 216 17.17 7.05 2.36
C SER A 216 17.86 8.15 3.19
N THR A 217 18.45 7.80 4.33
CA THR A 217 19.24 8.73 5.16
C THR A 217 20.73 8.68 4.89
N ASP A 218 21.19 7.59 4.27
CA ASP A 218 22.58 7.44 3.83
C ASP A 218 22.67 7.46 2.31
N LYS A 219 23.84 7.87 1.81
CA LYS A 219 24.14 7.85 0.37
C LYS A 219 24.16 6.42 -0.13
N TYR A 220 23.56 6.22 -1.30
CA TYR A 220 23.45 4.93 -1.94
C TYR A 220 24.83 4.41 -2.37
N SER A 221 25.16 3.18 -1.99
CA SER A 221 26.40 2.50 -2.39
C SER A 221 26.18 1.00 -2.39
N LEU A 222 26.68 0.31 -3.42
CA LEU A 222 26.64 -1.17 -3.48
C LEU A 222 27.80 -1.82 -2.71
N ASN A 223 28.73 -1.04 -2.15
CA ASN A 223 29.90 -1.55 -1.44
C ASN A 223 29.54 -2.11 -0.05
N ASN A 224 28.38 -1.76 0.49
CA ASN A 224 27.91 -2.22 1.79
C ASN A 224 26.40 -2.51 1.76
N LEU A 225 26.03 -3.74 1.41
CA LEU A 225 24.64 -4.18 1.30
C LEU A 225 23.91 -4.24 2.66
N ASP A 226 24.66 -4.33 3.76
CA ASP A 226 24.12 -4.35 5.12
C ASP A 226 23.69 -2.95 5.59
N ASN A 227 24.10 -1.88 4.89
CA ASN A 227 23.61 -0.54 5.18
C ASN A 227 22.15 -0.34 4.71
N LEU A 228 21.22 -0.79 5.55
CA LEU A 228 19.78 -0.63 5.29
C LEU A 228 19.34 0.83 5.18
N PHE A 229 20.06 1.79 5.77
CA PHE A 229 19.76 3.23 5.68
C PHE A 229 20.10 3.84 4.32
N ALA A 230 20.89 3.16 3.49
CA ALA A 230 21.16 3.52 2.10
C ALA A 230 20.24 2.79 1.12
N HIS A 231 19.85 1.55 1.45
CA HIS A 231 19.12 0.67 0.53
C HIS A 231 17.61 0.67 0.71
N LEU A 232 17.11 0.97 1.91
CA LEU A 232 15.68 1.06 2.25
C LEU A 232 15.28 2.51 2.49
N THR A 233 14.09 2.87 2.03
CA THR A 233 13.53 4.24 2.09
C THR A 233 12.37 4.34 3.09
N ASN A 234 12.12 3.25 3.83
CA ASN A 234 11.08 3.21 4.85
C ASN A 234 11.40 4.20 5.99
N SER A 235 10.48 5.12 6.29
CA SER A 235 10.66 6.05 7.42
C SER A 235 10.84 5.34 8.76
N SER A 236 10.23 4.18 8.95
CA SER A 236 10.39 3.35 10.16
C SER A 236 11.82 2.85 10.39
N ILE A 237 12.58 2.67 9.31
CA ILE A 237 14.00 2.29 9.35
C ILE A 237 14.84 3.56 9.47
N ASN A 238 14.66 4.50 8.53
CA ASN A 238 15.51 5.68 8.41
C ASN A 238 15.41 6.64 9.59
N LYS A 239 14.30 6.67 10.33
CA LYS A 239 14.20 7.45 11.58
C LYS A 239 15.16 6.98 12.69
N LEU A 240 15.68 5.76 12.56
CA LEU A 240 16.66 5.17 13.49
C LEU A 240 18.09 5.32 12.97
N GLY A 241 18.27 5.89 11.77
CA GLY A 241 19.57 6.08 11.15
C GLY A 241 20.35 7.21 11.83
N PRO A 242 21.69 7.10 11.86
CA PRO A 242 22.55 8.11 12.50
C PRO A 242 22.39 9.49 11.86
N ASN A 243 22.16 9.53 10.55
CA ASN A 243 22.09 10.76 9.76
C ASN A 243 20.64 11.27 9.57
N TYR A 244 19.69 10.83 10.39
CA TYR A 244 18.27 11.20 10.22
C TYR A 244 18.01 12.70 10.41
N SER A 245 18.70 13.31 11.38
CA SER A 245 18.55 14.73 11.74
C SER A 245 19.42 15.66 10.89
N GLU A 246 20.24 15.12 9.99
CA GLU A 246 21.10 15.94 9.15
C GLU A 246 20.32 16.60 8.01
N THR A 247 20.69 17.84 7.69
CA THR A 247 20.17 18.54 6.52
C THR A 247 20.94 18.10 5.29
N LYS A 248 20.24 17.47 4.35
CA LYS A 248 20.85 16.98 3.11
C LYS A 248 20.81 18.09 2.07
N GLU A 249 21.95 18.43 1.48
CA GLU A 249 22.13 19.59 0.58
C GLU A 249 21.04 19.74 -0.51
N LYS A 250 20.64 18.65 -1.18
CA LYS A 250 19.64 18.68 -2.26
C LYS A 250 18.21 18.28 -1.87
N ILE A 251 18.01 17.76 -0.66
CA ILE A 251 16.72 17.18 -0.21
C ILE A 251 16.13 18.02 0.92
N GLY A 252 16.95 18.74 1.69
CA GLY A 252 16.56 19.42 2.90
C GLY A 252 16.51 18.50 4.12
N LEU A 253 15.72 18.90 5.11
CA LEU A 253 15.61 18.22 6.39
C LEU A 253 14.70 16.98 6.30
N GLY A 254 15.10 15.90 6.95
CA GLY A 254 14.30 14.70 7.12
C GLY A 254 14.36 13.73 5.93
N ASN A 255 13.27 12.99 5.74
CA ASN A 255 13.24 11.84 4.83
C ASN A 255 12.01 11.79 3.91
N TYR A 256 11.19 12.84 3.86
CA TYR A 256 10.09 12.92 2.90
C TYR A 256 9.89 14.32 2.33
N ILE A 257 9.50 14.37 1.06
CA ILE A 257 9.11 15.58 0.33
C ILE A 257 7.75 15.32 -0.31
N VAL A 258 6.83 16.28 -0.21
CA VAL A 258 5.56 16.25 -0.96
C VAL A 258 5.85 16.61 -2.41
N ILE A 259 5.38 15.80 -3.34
CA ILE A 259 5.54 16.03 -4.77
C ILE A 259 4.17 16.17 -5.44
N LEU A 260 4.09 17.08 -6.41
CA LEU A 260 2.90 17.33 -7.20
C LEU A 260 3.07 16.69 -8.58
N PHE A 261 2.22 15.73 -8.91
CA PHE A 261 2.13 15.15 -10.23
C PHE A 261 1.25 16.02 -11.11
N HIS A 262 1.87 16.66 -12.11
CA HIS A 262 1.13 17.19 -13.24
C HIS A 262 0.79 16.01 -14.14
N LEU A 263 -0.48 15.57 -14.09
CA LEU A 263 -1.01 14.64 -15.09
C LEU A 263 -0.97 15.34 -16.44
N VAL A 264 0.09 15.09 -17.20
CA VAL A 264 0.07 15.35 -18.65
C VAL A 264 -0.99 14.39 -19.19
N SER A 265 -2.07 14.94 -19.76
CA SER A 265 -3.11 14.15 -20.39
C SER A 265 -2.45 13.16 -21.35
N ALA A 266 -2.46 11.87 -21.00
CA ALA A 266 -2.23 10.82 -21.96
C ALA A 266 -3.48 10.79 -22.84
N SER A 267 -3.45 11.59 -23.90
CA SER A 267 -4.46 11.56 -24.94
C SER A 267 -4.46 10.15 -25.53
N SER A 268 -5.44 9.34 -25.13
CA SER A 268 -5.99 8.18 -25.85
C SER A 268 -5.08 7.57 -26.92
N TYR A 269 -4.27 6.58 -26.54
CA TYR A 269 -3.89 5.53 -27.49
C TYR A 269 -5.14 4.67 -27.71
N ARG A 270 -5.87 4.95 -28.79
CA ARG A 270 -6.82 4.00 -29.36
C ARG A 270 -5.98 2.88 -29.99
N TYR A 271 -6.22 1.65 -29.54
CA TYR A 271 -5.82 0.45 -30.28
C TYR A 271 -6.56 0.39 -31.61
#